data_AF-A0A950TFQ4-F1
#
_entry.id   AF-A0A950TFQ4-F1
#
_cell.length_a   1.000
_cell.length_b   1.000
_cell.length_c   1.000
_cell.angle_alpha   90.00
_cell.angle_beta   90.00
_cell.angle_gamma   90.00
#
_symmetry.space_group_name_H-M   'P 1'
#
loop_
_entity.id
_entity.type
_entity.pdbx_description
1 polymer ?
#
loop_
_entity_poly.entity_id
_entity_poly.type
_entity_poly.pdbx_seq_one_letter_code
_entity_poly.pdbx_strand_id
1 'polypeptide(L)'
;MLRSQPHRRRMLALALAALGLFLASHVQAENSAIRIGAPLPLTGALSPEGLKLQQGYELWKDVANAAGGINVGGTKRPVEIVYYDYQSATPKAVQLAEKLATDDKVDFMFSPFGSGATKAASTVSERYGIPTIAPTAPSTEVYDQGYKNLFGTFTDNSTLSEPMTDIAKAKAPKVQRIAILARNDLYPLALGQEFEKSGKKRGFEIVYFGKYAINTLDHASALTEIKGANPDWIVATGYINDMILIRKQMADLGAKAQVVTMINAPAYQEFIDATGPLAENVTSATWWHPAEHYQSKDAFGSTEHYTELFQNKFKSLPDFTNATGSASGVVLQMAIEKAGSTDRAKVREALAAGGFDTFFGPLSFNAAGQATSYVPPVFQIQRGKAVVIYPDAIKAGDLQLGVQ
;
A
#
# COMPACT_ATOMS: atom_id res chain seq x y z
N MET A 1 9.72 -79.53 3.05
CA MET A 1 10.62 -78.49 3.59
C MET A 1 10.91 -77.45 2.51
N LEU A 2 10.17 -76.34 2.49
CA LEU A 2 10.40 -75.23 1.56
C LEU A 2 11.47 -74.30 2.14
N ARG A 3 12.68 -74.31 1.55
CA ARG A 3 13.75 -73.37 1.87
C ARG A 3 13.35 -71.98 1.37
N SER A 4 12.98 -71.09 2.29
CA SER A 4 12.71 -69.69 1.99
C SER A 4 13.98 -69.00 1.48
N GLN A 5 13.95 -68.45 0.26
CA GLN A 5 15.13 -67.81 -0.33
C GLN A 5 15.38 -66.41 0.27
N PRO A 6 16.55 -66.16 0.88
CA PRO A 6 16.87 -64.90 1.57
C PRO A 6 16.95 -63.67 0.64
N HIS A 7 17.17 -63.90 -0.66
CA HIS A 7 17.28 -62.82 -1.65
C HIS A 7 15.95 -62.10 -1.92
N ARG A 8 14.83 -62.82 -1.91
CA ARG A 8 13.49 -62.22 -2.09
C ARG A 8 13.10 -61.32 -0.91
N ARG A 9 13.46 -61.69 0.32
CA ARG A 9 13.21 -60.88 1.52
C ARG A 9 14.05 -59.59 1.52
N ARG A 10 15.30 -59.66 1.06
CA ARG A 10 16.18 -58.48 0.93
C ARG A 10 15.71 -57.50 -0.15
N MET A 11 15.27 -58.00 -1.31
CA MET A 11 14.71 -57.14 -2.37
C MET A 11 13.40 -56.47 -1.95
N LEU A 12 12.52 -57.18 -1.22
CA LEU A 12 11.27 -56.61 -0.71
C LEU A 12 11.53 -55.50 0.33
N ALA A 13 12.52 -55.69 1.21
CA ALA A 13 12.91 -54.68 2.20
C ALA A 13 13.51 -53.42 1.57
N LEU A 14 14.31 -53.56 0.50
CA LEU A 14 14.86 -52.42 -0.26
C LEU A 14 13.77 -51.64 -1.03
N ALA A 15 12.78 -52.32 -1.59
CA ALA A 15 11.65 -51.67 -2.26
C ALA A 15 10.75 -50.90 -1.29
N LEU A 16 10.49 -51.46 -0.09
CA LEU A 16 9.75 -50.78 0.99
C LEU A 16 10.51 -49.57 1.55
N ALA A 17 11.83 -49.64 1.69
CA ALA A 17 12.66 -48.52 2.11
C ALA A 17 12.70 -47.38 1.06
N ALA A 18 12.78 -47.72 -0.23
CA ALA A 18 12.69 -46.74 -1.31
C ALA A 18 11.31 -46.08 -1.38
N LEU A 19 10.23 -46.84 -1.21
CA LEU A 19 8.87 -46.30 -1.14
C LEU A 19 8.67 -45.39 0.08
N GLY A 20 9.25 -45.75 1.23
CA GLY A 20 9.24 -44.90 2.43
C GLY A 20 9.99 -43.57 2.25
N LEU A 21 11.13 -43.58 1.54
CA LEU A 21 11.88 -42.36 1.21
C LEU A 21 11.15 -41.48 0.18
N PHE A 22 10.43 -42.08 -0.78
CA PHE A 22 9.59 -41.34 -1.74
C PHE A 22 8.35 -40.71 -1.08
N LEU A 23 7.71 -41.42 -0.15
CA LEU A 23 6.55 -40.89 0.58
C LEU A 23 6.95 -39.80 1.59
N ALA A 24 8.09 -39.96 2.28
CA ALA A 24 8.59 -38.94 3.21
C ALA A 24 9.01 -37.63 2.50
N SER A 25 9.59 -37.73 1.29
CA SER A 25 9.96 -36.55 0.50
C SER A 25 8.75 -35.81 -0.10
N HIS A 26 7.68 -36.52 -0.46
CA HIS A 26 6.43 -35.88 -0.91
C HIS A 26 5.71 -35.14 0.24
N VAL A 27 5.63 -35.75 1.43
CA VAL A 27 5.00 -35.14 2.62
C VAL A 27 5.76 -33.90 3.12
N GLN A 28 7.09 -33.88 3.00
CA GLN A 28 7.92 -32.73 3.38
C GLN A 28 7.74 -31.54 2.41
N ALA A 29 7.55 -31.80 1.11
CA ALA A 29 7.28 -30.76 0.12
C ALA A 29 5.88 -30.14 0.30
N GLU A 30 4.88 -30.97 0.64
CA GLU A 30 3.48 -30.55 0.85
C GLU A 30 3.27 -29.64 2.08
N ASN A 31 4.14 -29.71 3.09
CA ASN A 31 4.04 -28.90 4.32
C ASN A 31 5.00 -27.69 4.38
N SER A 32 5.76 -27.42 3.31
CA SER A 32 6.68 -26.28 3.30
C SER A 32 5.91 -24.95 3.30
N ALA A 33 6.37 -23.97 4.10
CA ALA A 33 5.74 -22.66 4.15
C ALA A 33 5.82 -21.95 2.78
N ILE A 34 4.78 -21.19 2.45
CA ILE A 34 4.80 -20.24 1.34
C ILE A 34 5.58 -19.02 1.80
N ARG A 35 6.74 -18.77 1.18
CA ARG A 35 7.68 -17.72 1.60
C ARG A 35 7.47 -16.47 0.78
N ILE A 36 7.23 -15.35 1.45
CA ILE A 36 7.00 -14.05 0.83
C ILE A 36 8.10 -13.10 1.25
N GLY A 37 8.84 -12.53 0.30
CA GLY A 37 9.85 -11.52 0.60
C GLY A 37 9.25 -10.13 0.73
N ALA A 38 9.66 -9.36 1.73
CA ALA A 38 9.17 -8.00 1.95
C ALA A 38 10.30 -7.05 2.41
N PRO A 39 11.03 -6.40 1.49
CA PRO A 39 11.97 -5.34 1.85
C PRO A 39 11.20 -4.08 2.28
N LEU A 40 11.35 -3.65 3.53
CA LEU A 40 10.65 -2.50 4.12
C LEU A 40 11.61 -1.43 4.65
N PRO A 41 11.21 -0.14 4.68
CA PRO A 41 12.00 0.89 5.34
C PRO A 41 11.68 0.86 6.83
N LEU A 42 12.24 -0.08 7.59
CA LEU A 42 11.96 -0.19 9.02
C LEU A 42 12.73 0.86 9.83
N THR A 43 13.81 1.39 9.25
CA THR A 43 14.54 2.56 9.76
C THR A 43 14.68 3.65 8.67
N GLY A 44 15.13 4.84 9.09
CA GLY A 44 15.27 6.01 8.22
C GLY A 44 13.98 6.82 8.08
N ALA A 45 13.94 7.69 7.06
CA ALA A 45 12.91 8.72 6.89
C ALA A 45 11.48 8.18 6.72
N LEU A 46 11.32 6.97 6.18
CA LEU A 46 10.04 6.30 5.91
C LEU A 46 9.70 5.21 6.96
N SER A 47 10.43 5.17 8.08
CA SER A 47 10.18 4.22 9.18
C SER A 47 8.74 4.20 9.68
N PRO A 48 8.09 5.36 9.91
CA PRO A 48 6.69 5.37 10.36
C PRO A 48 5.75 4.62 9.39
N GLU A 49 5.89 4.84 8.09
CA GLU A 49 5.09 4.18 7.09
C GLU A 49 5.46 2.70 6.91
N GLY A 50 6.75 2.37 6.96
CA GLY A 50 7.23 1.00 6.88
C GLY A 50 6.70 0.11 8.01
N LEU A 51 6.66 0.63 9.24
CA LEU A 51 6.11 -0.07 10.39
C LEU A 51 4.59 -0.30 10.28
N LYS A 52 3.83 0.70 9.82
CA LYS A 52 2.39 0.55 9.55
C LYS A 52 2.12 -0.53 8.51
N LEU A 53 2.90 -0.55 7.43
CA LEU A 53 2.77 -1.56 6.39
C LEU A 53 3.09 -2.96 6.92
N GLN A 54 4.14 -3.09 7.75
CA GLN A 54 4.49 -4.34 8.43
C GLN A 54 3.36 -4.83 9.34
N GLN A 55 2.71 -3.96 10.11
CA GLN A 55 1.56 -4.34 10.96
C GLN A 55 0.43 -4.96 10.13
N GLY A 56 0.16 -4.43 8.93
CA GLY A 56 -0.83 -5.00 8.01
C GLY A 56 -0.47 -6.41 7.56
N TYR A 57 0.78 -6.61 7.13
CA TYR A 57 1.28 -7.95 6.77
C TYR A 57 1.19 -8.94 7.92
N GLU A 58 1.58 -8.51 9.12
CA GLU A 58 1.57 -9.34 10.31
C GLU A 58 0.15 -9.70 10.75
N LEU A 59 -0.84 -8.81 10.56
CA LEU A 59 -2.24 -9.16 10.83
C LEU A 59 -2.75 -10.20 9.85
N TRP A 60 -2.55 -10.00 8.54
CA TRP A 60 -2.96 -10.97 7.54
C TRP A 60 -2.29 -12.34 7.74
N LYS A 61 -0.97 -12.37 7.97
CA LYS A 61 -0.22 -13.60 8.21
C LYS A 61 -0.79 -14.39 9.38
N ASP A 62 -1.08 -13.71 10.49
CA ASP A 62 -1.63 -14.35 11.69
C ASP A 62 -3.02 -14.92 11.43
N VAL A 63 -3.90 -14.18 10.75
CA VAL A 63 -5.24 -14.65 10.39
C VAL A 63 -5.16 -15.85 9.44
N ALA A 64 -4.33 -15.77 8.40
CA ALA A 64 -4.15 -16.86 7.45
C ALA A 64 -3.61 -18.13 8.13
N ASN A 65 -2.58 -18.00 8.98
CA ASN A 65 -1.98 -19.13 9.69
C ASN A 65 -2.91 -19.69 10.78
N ALA A 66 -3.69 -18.87 11.47
CA ALA A 66 -4.71 -19.33 12.42
C ALA A 66 -5.82 -20.15 11.71
N ALA A 67 -6.10 -19.86 10.44
CA ALA A 67 -6.99 -20.64 9.58
C ALA A 67 -6.32 -21.89 8.96
N GLY A 68 -5.14 -22.29 9.47
CA GLY A 68 -4.36 -23.44 8.99
C GLY A 68 -3.47 -23.14 7.78
N GLY A 69 -3.45 -21.90 7.29
CA GLY A 69 -2.68 -21.48 6.11
C GLY A 69 -3.51 -21.33 4.84
N ILE A 70 -2.82 -21.11 3.72
CA ILE A 70 -3.39 -20.91 2.39
C ILE A 70 -3.72 -22.26 1.77
N ASN A 71 -4.90 -22.40 1.14
CA ASN A 71 -5.28 -23.62 0.46
C ASN A 71 -4.62 -23.72 -0.93
N VAL A 72 -3.65 -24.63 -1.09
CA VAL A 72 -2.96 -24.90 -2.35
C VAL A 72 -3.44 -26.24 -2.89
N GLY A 73 -4.44 -26.21 -3.77
CA GLY A 73 -4.91 -27.42 -4.45
C GLY A 73 -5.50 -28.49 -3.51
N GLY A 74 -6.03 -28.08 -2.36
CA GLY A 74 -6.56 -28.99 -1.32
C GLY A 74 -5.66 -29.12 -0.10
N THR A 75 -4.40 -28.68 -0.18
CA THR A 75 -3.44 -28.75 0.94
C THR A 75 -3.26 -27.38 1.58
N LYS A 76 -3.45 -27.30 2.89
CA LYS A 76 -3.23 -26.08 3.67
C LYS A 76 -1.74 -25.89 3.96
N ARG A 77 -1.17 -24.77 3.50
CA ARG A 77 0.26 -24.43 3.68
C ARG A 77 0.42 -23.15 4.48
N PRO A 78 1.26 -23.14 5.54
CA PRO A 78 1.49 -21.94 6.33
C PRO A 78 2.23 -20.87 5.52
N VAL A 79 2.15 -19.63 5.98
CA VAL A 79 2.81 -18.47 5.37
C VAL A 79 3.95 -17.98 6.26
N GLU A 80 5.08 -17.69 5.63
CA GLU A 80 6.22 -17.00 6.24
C GLU A 80 6.52 -15.72 5.45
N ILE A 81 6.78 -14.62 6.16
CA ILE A 81 7.22 -13.36 5.55
C ILE A 81 8.67 -13.10 5.95
N VAL A 82 9.54 -12.95 4.96
CA VAL A 82 10.97 -12.66 5.14
C VAL A 82 11.18 -11.15 4.97
N TYR A 83 11.43 -10.47 6.08
CA TYR A 83 11.63 -9.02 6.08
C TYR A 83 13.11 -8.64 5.97
N TYR A 84 13.38 -7.57 5.22
CA TYR A 84 14.67 -6.87 5.29
C TYR A 84 14.48 -5.36 5.40
N ASP A 85 15.29 -4.73 6.27
CA ASP A 85 15.29 -3.29 6.43
C ASP A 85 16.21 -2.61 5.39
N TYR A 86 15.58 -1.91 4.44
CA TYR A 86 16.29 -1.13 3.43
C TYR A 86 16.62 0.31 3.86
N GLN A 87 16.25 0.72 5.09
CA GLN A 87 16.69 1.97 5.72
C GLN A 87 16.29 3.23 4.93
N SER A 88 15.16 3.17 4.22
CA SER A 88 14.71 4.23 3.31
C SER A 88 15.67 4.53 2.13
N ALA A 89 16.66 3.66 1.87
CA ALA A 89 17.61 3.78 0.77
C ALA A 89 17.21 2.89 -0.43
N THR A 90 16.77 3.50 -1.54
CA THR A 90 16.31 2.78 -2.74
C THR A 90 17.32 1.78 -3.31
N PRO A 91 18.63 2.10 -3.44
CA PRO A 91 19.62 1.11 -3.90
C PRO A 91 19.69 -0.13 -3.01
N LYS A 92 19.53 0.04 -1.70
CA LYS A 92 19.50 -1.07 -0.74
C LYS A 92 18.23 -1.91 -0.91
N ALA A 93 17.09 -1.29 -1.22
CA ALA A 93 15.85 -2.01 -1.51
C ALA A 93 16.01 -2.97 -2.71
N VAL A 94 16.71 -2.53 -3.77
CA VAL A 94 17.03 -3.37 -4.93
C VAL A 94 17.95 -4.54 -4.54
N GLN A 95 19.01 -4.27 -3.79
CA GLN A 95 19.93 -5.33 -3.31
C GLN A 95 19.21 -6.38 -2.46
N LEU A 96 18.30 -5.94 -1.59
CA LEU A 96 17.53 -6.83 -0.72
C LEU A 96 16.46 -7.61 -1.49
N ALA A 97 15.84 -7.00 -2.51
CA ALA A 97 14.97 -7.74 -3.43
C ALA A 97 15.74 -8.82 -4.19
N GLU A 98 16.96 -8.52 -4.65
CA GLU A 98 17.85 -9.52 -5.30
C GLU A 98 18.15 -10.67 -4.33
N LYS A 99 18.55 -10.34 -3.11
CA LYS A 99 18.82 -11.34 -2.06
C LYS A 99 17.61 -12.23 -1.77
N LEU A 100 16.42 -11.64 -1.65
CA LEU A 100 15.17 -12.38 -1.45
C LEU A 100 14.90 -13.35 -2.61
N ALA A 101 15.22 -12.94 -3.84
CA ALA A 101 15.06 -13.77 -5.03
C ALA A 101 16.11 -14.90 -5.13
N THR A 102 17.38 -14.63 -4.81
CA THR A 102 18.50 -15.56 -5.07
C THR A 102 18.84 -16.45 -3.89
N ASP A 103 18.99 -15.86 -2.71
CA ASP A 103 19.49 -16.53 -1.52
C ASP A 103 18.33 -17.15 -0.75
N ASP A 104 17.31 -16.34 -0.45
CA ASP A 104 16.15 -16.78 0.30
C ASP A 104 15.17 -17.57 -0.56
N LYS A 105 15.21 -17.37 -1.89
CA LYS A 105 14.38 -18.07 -2.87
C LYS A 105 12.89 -18.02 -2.51
N VAL A 106 12.40 -16.82 -2.19
CA VAL A 106 10.99 -16.60 -1.84
C VAL A 106 10.07 -16.99 -3.01
N ASP A 107 8.87 -17.50 -2.71
CA ASP A 107 7.89 -17.88 -3.72
C ASP A 107 7.30 -16.63 -4.40
N PHE A 108 6.99 -15.62 -3.59
CA PHE A 108 6.36 -14.36 -3.98
C PHE A 108 7.03 -13.17 -3.28
N MET A 109 6.68 -11.95 -3.70
CA MET A 109 7.24 -10.74 -3.10
C MET A 109 6.15 -9.70 -2.82
N PHE A 110 6.30 -8.96 -1.72
CA PHE A 110 5.70 -7.65 -1.56
C PHE A 110 6.76 -6.61 -1.90
N SER A 111 6.42 -5.63 -2.73
CA SER A 111 7.40 -4.64 -3.15
C SER A 111 7.87 -3.76 -1.99
N PRO A 112 9.00 -3.05 -2.15
CA PRO A 112 9.34 -1.95 -1.26
C PRO A 112 8.22 -0.95 -1.09
N PHE A 113 8.28 -0.19 0.00
CA PHE A 113 7.38 0.93 0.23
C PHE A 113 7.63 2.07 -0.77
N GLY A 114 6.56 2.61 -1.35
CA GLY A 114 6.56 3.82 -2.19
C GLY A 114 6.95 3.58 -3.65
N SER A 115 6.42 4.41 -4.56
CA SER A 115 6.63 4.28 -6.01
C SER A 115 8.11 4.22 -6.42
N GLY A 116 8.99 5.03 -5.83
CA GLY A 116 10.40 5.10 -6.24
C GLY A 116 11.15 3.78 -6.00
N ALA A 117 11.05 3.23 -4.80
CA ALA A 117 11.71 1.98 -4.46
C ALA A 117 11.05 0.78 -5.16
N THR A 118 9.72 0.79 -5.32
CA THR A 118 9.00 -0.22 -6.12
C THR A 118 9.43 -0.23 -7.57
N LYS A 119 9.46 0.94 -8.23
CA LYS A 119 9.91 1.06 -9.63
C LYS A 119 11.28 0.42 -9.80
N ALA A 120 12.25 0.79 -8.95
CA ALA A 120 13.60 0.25 -9.02
C ALA A 120 13.65 -1.28 -8.76
N ALA A 121 13.02 -1.76 -7.69
CA ALA A 121 13.11 -3.17 -7.28
C ALA A 121 12.28 -4.12 -8.16
N SER A 122 11.21 -3.65 -8.80
CA SER A 122 10.37 -4.48 -9.68
C SER A 122 11.12 -5.09 -10.86
N THR A 123 12.24 -4.50 -11.28
CA THR A 123 13.14 -5.07 -12.29
C THR A 123 13.71 -6.43 -11.85
N VAL A 124 13.96 -6.59 -10.54
CA VAL A 124 14.45 -7.85 -9.98
C VAL A 124 13.37 -8.91 -10.06
N SER A 125 12.17 -8.62 -9.55
CA SER A 125 11.10 -9.60 -9.54
C SER A 125 10.64 -9.99 -10.94
N GLU A 126 10.64 -9.06 -11.89
CA GLU A 126 10.40 -9.39 -13.30
C GLU A 126 11.46 -10.35 -13.86
N ARG A 127 12.75 -10.07 -13.62
CA ARG A 127 13.86 -10.92 -14.10
C ARG A 127 13.80 -12.35 -13.56
N TYR A 128 13.40 -12.52 -12.30
CA TYR A 128 13.27 -13.83 -11.66
C TYR A 128 11.86 -14.44 -11.79
N GLY A 129 10.96 -13.78 -12.51
CA GLY A 129 9.58 -14.23 -12.72
C GLY A 129 8.77 -14.36 -11.43
N ILE A 130 9.03 -13.53 -10.43
CA ILE A 130 8.40 -13.55 -9.11
C ILE A 130 7.17 -12.64 -9.10
N PRO A 131 5.94 -13.17 -8.95
CA PRO A 131 4.75 -12.34 -8.78
C PRO A 131 4.91 -11.47 -7.54
N THR A 132 4.72 -10.17 -7.74
CA THR A 132 4.98 -9.12 -6.76
C THR A 132 3.75 -8.26 -6.57
N ILE A 133 3.28 -8.14 -5.34
CA ILE A 133 2.22 -7.18 -5.00
C ILE A 133 2.86 -5.87 -4.53
N ALA A 134 2.45 -4.75 -5.14
CA ALA A 134 2.90 -3.41 -4.84
C ALA A 134 1.85 -2.69 -3.95
N PRO A 135 2.04 -2.69 -2.63
CA PRO A 135 1.03 -2.20 -1.67
C PRO A 135 0.89 -0.67 -1.66
N THR A 136 1.92 0.06 -2.10
CA THR A 136 2.08 1.50 -1.80
C THR A 136 2.68 2.29 -2.96
N ALA A 137 2.48 1.81 -4.20
CA ALA A 137 3.05 2.40 -5.40
C ALA A 137 1.94 2.78 -6.40
N PRO A 138 1.33 3.97 -6.25
CA PRO A 138 0.23 4.42 -7.11
C PRO A 138 0.67 5.17 -8.38
N SER A 139 1.96 5.53 -8.50
CA SER A 139 2.44 6.31 -9.65
C SER A 139 2.46 5.45 -10.92
N THR A 140 1.85 5.93 -12.00
CA THR A 140 1.83 5.26 -13.31
C THR A 140 3.25 4.86 -13.79
N GLU A 141 4.27 5.66 -13.47
CA GLU A 141 5.67 5.39 -13.81
C GLU A 141 6.21 4.08 -13.23
N VAL A 142 5.52 3.47 -12.27
CA VAL A 142 5.89 2.15 -11.74
C VAL A 142 5.48 1.04 -12.72
N TYR A 143 4.38 1.24 -13.44
CA TYR A 143 3.72 0.24 -14.28
C TYR A 143 4.02 0.44 -15.78
N ASP A 144 4.66 1.53 -16.18
CA ASP A 144 5.06 1.82 -17.57
C ASP A 144 6.31 1.06 -18.06
N GLN A 145 6.87 0.18 -17.22
CA GLN A 145 8.11 -0.56 -17.49
C GLN A 145 7.92 -1.81 -18.38
N GLY A 146 6.67 -2.18 -18.68
CA GLY A 146 6.35 -3.37 -19.49
C GLY A 146 6.45 -4.70 -18.73
N TYR A 147 6.49 -4.64 -17.39
CA TYR A 147 6.60 -5.81 -16.52
C TYR A 147 5.26 -6.53 -16.35
N LYS A 148 5.30 -7.85 -16.23
CA LYS A 148 4.10 -8.71 -16.15
C LYS A 148 3.86 -9.31 -14.77
N ASN A 149 4.84 -9.20 -13.87
CA ASN A 149 4.78 -9.79 -12.54
C ASN A 149 4.41 -8.80 -11.44
N LEU A 150 4.19 -7.52 -11.75
CA LEU A 150 3.90 -6.48 -10.76
C LEU A 150 2.41 -6.16 -10.72
N PHE A 151 1.80 -6.17 -9.53
CA PHE A 151 0.38 -5.87 -9.33
C PHE A 151 0.18 -4.89 -8.17
N GLY A 152 -0.39 -3.71 -8.42
CA GLY A 152 -0.56 -2.64 -7.45
C GLY A 152 -1.92 -2.63 -6.78
N THR A 153 -1.97 -2.56 -5.45
CA THR A 153 -3.27 -2.45 -4.74
C THR A 153 -3.88 -1.06 -4.84
N PHE A 154 -3.08 -0.02 -5.12
CA PHE A 154 -3.56 1.35 -5.27
C PHE A 154 -3.93 1.70 -6.71
N THR A 155 -5.02 2.43 -6.85
CA THR A 155 -5.39 3.14 -8.09
C THR A 155 -4.43 4.29 -8.37
N ASP A 156 -4.41 4.78 -9.61
CA ASP A 156 -3.52 5.85 -10.05
C ASP A 156 -3.66 7.14 -9.22
N ASN A 157 -2.56 7.89 -9.09
CA ASN A 157 -2.50 9.19 -8.40
C ASN A 157 -3.62 10.16 -8.82
N SER A 158 -4.04 10.14 -10.10
CA SER A 158 -5.12 11.00 -10.59
C SER A 158 -6.43 10.76 -9.85
N THR A 159 -6.67 9.54 -9.37
CA THR A 159 -7.87 9.16 -8.62
C THR A 159 -7.95 9.82 -7.24
N LEU A 160 -6.85 10.35 -6.72
CA LEU A 160 -6.87 11.24 -5.56
C LEU A 160 -7.12 12.69 -5.97
N SER A 161 -6.32 13.21 -6.91
CA SER A 161 -6.35 14.64 -7.24
C SER A 161 -7.66 15.08 -7.92
N GLU A 162 -8.24 14.24 -8.77
CA GLU A 162 -9.43 14.61 -9.55
C GLU A 162 -10.65 14.88 -8.65
N PRO A 163 -11.10 13.96 -7.77
CA PRO A 163 -12.22 14.22 -6.86
C PRO A 163 -12.00 15.43 -5.96
N MET A 164 -10.79 15.63 -5.44
CA MET A 164 -10.49 16.80 -4.58
C MET A 164 -10.64 18.12 -5.35
N THR A 165 -10.16 18.18 -6.59
CA THR A 165 -10.33 19.38 -7.42
C THR A 165 -11.78 19.59 -7.89
N ASP A 166 -12.56 18.51 -8.11
CA ASP A 166 -14.01 18.61 -8.37
C ASP A 166 -14.76 19.18 -7.17
N ILE A 167 -14.47 18.65 -5.97
CA ILE A 167 -15.08 19.11 -4.72
C ILE A 167 -14.73 20.58 -4.47
N ALA A 168 -13.45 20.97 -4.61
CA ALA A 168 -13.05 22.37 -4.46
C ALA A 168 -13.78 23.28 -5.46
N LYS A 169 -13.91 22.87 -6.73
CA LYS A 169 -14.61 23.65 -7.75
C LYS A 169 -16.10 23.82 -7.44
N ALA A 170 -16.74 22.75 -6.97
CA ALA A 170 -18.19 22.72 -6.72
C ALA A 170 -18.59 23.36 -5.38
N LYS A 171 -17.75 23.20 -4.34
CA LYS A 171 -18.09 23.56 -2.95
C LYS A 171 -17.35 24.78 -2.43
N ALA A 172 -16.27 25.20 -3.11
CA ALA A 172 -15.50 26.38 -2.75
C ALA A 172 -15.34 27.31 -3.97
N PRO A 173 -16.42 27.88 -4.54
CA PRO A 173 -16.36 28.61 -5.82
C PRO A 173 -15.48 29.87 -5.81
N LYS A 174 -15.09 30.35 -4.62
CA LYS A 174 -14.14 31.46 -4.44
C LYS A 174 -12.67 31.02 -4.49
N VAL A 175 -12.40 29.72 -4.43
CA VAL A 175 -11.05 29.16 -4.56
C VAL A 175 -10.68 29.12 -6.02
N GLN A 176 -9.64 29.85 -6.41
CA GLN A 176 -9.16 29.91 -7.79
C GLN A 176 -7.66 29.70 -7.90
N ARG A 177 -6.90 30.09 -6.88
CA ARG A 177 -5.43 30.11 -6.90
C ARG A 177 -4.86 28.97 -6.06
N ILE A 178 -4.14 28.05 -6.70
CA ILE A 178 -3.53 26.89 -6.04
C ILE A 178 -2.01 27.10 -5.91
N ALA A 179 -1.49 26.89 -4.71
CA ALA A 179 -0.07 26.71 -4.44
C ALA A 179 0.22 25.24 -4.13
N ILE A 180 1.24 24.65 -4.76
CA ILE A 180 1.62 23.25 -4.60
C ILE A 180 3.04 23.18 -4.07
N LEU A 181 3.25 22.43 -2.99
CA LEU A 181 4.57 22.11 -2.44
C LEU A 181 4.74 20.59 -2.40
N ALA A 182 5.67 20.06 -3.17
CA ALA A 182 5.85 18.61 -3.31
C ALA A 182 7.24 18.12 -2.89
N ARG A 183 7.30 16.99 -2.17
CA ARG A 183 8.59 16.35 -1.90
C ARG A 183 9.20 15.85 -3.21
N ASN A 184 10.51 16.04 -3.38
CA ASN A 184 11.23 15.76 -4.62
C ASN A 184 11.68 14.28 -4.70
N ASP A 185 10.72 13.38 -4.59
CA ASP A 185 10.86 11.95 -4.86
C ASP A 185 9.59 11.42 -5.55
N LEU A 186 9.67 10.23 -6.14
CA LEU A 186 8.76 9.83 -7.24
C LEU A 186 7.27 9.98 -6.89
N TYR A 187 6.81 9.43 -5.76
CA TYR A 187 5.39 9.45 -5.43
C TYR A 187 4.86 10.86 -5.12
N PRO A 188 5.40 11.61 -4.13
CA PRO A 188 4.87 12.93 -3.78
C PRO A 188 4.96 13.91 -4.96
N LEU A 189 6.07 13.88 -5.71
CA LEU A 189 6.24 14.75 -6.87
C LEU A 189 5.20 14.44 -7.96
N ALA A 190 5.01 13.17 -8.31
CA ALA A 190 4.02 12.76 -9.30
C ALA A 190 2.60 13.16 -8.86
N LEU A 191 2.28 13.05 -7.58
CA LEU A 191 0.98 13.49 -7.08
C LEU A 191 0.81 15.01 -7.12
N GLY A 192 1.85 15.78 -6.77
CA GLY A 192 1.84 17.24 -6.94
C GLY A 192 1.61 17.65 -8.40
N GLN A 193 2.21 16.93 -9.35
CA GLN A 193 2.00 17.12 -10.79
C GLN A 193 0.56 16.75 -11.22
N GLU A 194 -0.03 15.68 -10.67
CA GLU A 194 -1.43 15.35 -10.92
C GLU A 194 -2.38 16.42 -10.34
N PHE A 195 -2.07 17.03 -9.20
CA PHE A 195 -2.81 18.21 -8.71
C PHE A 195 -2.67 19.41 -9.65
N GLU A 196 -1.47 19.69 -10.17
CA GLU A 196 -1.26 20.77 -11.13
C GLU A 196 -2.11 20.56 -12.39
N LYS A 197 -2.05 19.36 -12.96
CA LYS A 197 -2.80 18.94 -14.15
C LYS A 197 -4.31 18.98 -13.91
N SER A 198 -4.77 18.38 -12.82
CA SER A 198 -6.18 18.32 -12.43
C SER A 198 -6.76 19.70 -12.11
N GLY A 199 -5.96 20.57 -11.49
CA GLY A 199 -6.30 21.96 -11.21
C GLY A 199 -6.46 22.78 -12.49
N LYS A 200 -5.47 22.75 -13.39
CA LYS A 200 -5.55 23.44 -14.70
C LYS A 200 -6.76 22.97 -15.52
N LYS A 201 -7.05 21.66 -15.53
CA LYS A 201 -8.22 21.08 -16.19
C LYS A 201 -9.56 21.66 -15.70
N ARG A 202 -9.62 22.14 -14.45
CA ARG A 202 -10.83 22.74 -13.82
C ARG A 202 -10.79 24.28 -13.75
N GLY A 203 -9.80 24.88 -14.42
CA GLY A 203 -9.65 26.33 -14.53
C GLY A 203 -9.09 26.99 -13.27
N PHE A 204 -8.38 26.27 -12.42
CA PHE A 204 -7.60 26.87 -11.34
C PHE A 204 -6.28 27.46 -11.88
N GLU A 205 -5.86 28.59 -11.32
CA GLU A 205 -4.56 29.21 -11.56
C GLU A 205 -3.52 28.59 -10.64
N ILE A 206 -2.42 28.05 -11.19
CA ILE A 206 -1.31 27.54 -10.39
C ILE A 206 -0.37 28.72 -10.13
N VAL A 207 -0.41 29.25 -8.90
CA VAL A 207 0.34 30.45 -8.51
C VAL A 207 1.70 30.14 -7.89
N TYR A 208 1.89 28.87 -7.51
CA TYR A 208 3.15 28.36 -7.01
C TYR A 208 3.24 26.85 -7.25
N PHE A 209 4.39 26.37 -7.74
CA PHE A 209 4.76 24.96 -7.70
C PHE A 209 6.21 24.86 -7.23
N GLY A 210 6.40 24.49 -5.98
CA GLY A 210 7.70 24.30 -5.36
C GLY A 210 8.01 22.85 -5.08
N LYS A 211 9.30 22.54 -4.96
CA LYS A 211 9.79 21.22 -4.56
C LYS A 211 10.67 21.34 -3.32
N TYR A 212 10.66 20.34 -2.46
CA TYR A 212 11.58 20.25 -1.33
C TYR A 212 12.27 18.88 -1.28
N ALA A 213 13.49 18.83 -0.76
CA ALA A 213 14.27 17.59 -0.71
C ALA A 213 13.77 16.65 0.40
N ILE A 214 14.06 15.35 0.26
CA ILE A 214 13.88 14.40 1.37
C ILE A 214 14.70 14.88 2.57
N ASN A 215 14.15 14.75 3.79
CA ASN A 215 14.76 15.22 5.05
C ASN A 215 14.93 16.74 5.16
N THR A 216 14.17 17.53 4.40
CA THR A 216 14.11 18.98 4.62
C THR A 216 13.59 19.25 6.04
N LEU A 217 14.34 20.01 6.83
CA LEU A 217 13.99 20.38 8.21
C LEU A 217 13.50 21.82 8.34
N ASP A 218 13.52 22.57 7.23
CA ASP A 218 13.04 23.94 7.16
C ASP A 218 12.40 24.24 5.80
N HIS A 219 11.12 24.61 5.79
CA HIS A 219 10.35 25.01 4.62
C HIS A 219 10.07 26.52 4.57
N ALA A 220 10.69 27.33 5.43
CA ALA A 220 10.34 28.75 5.58
C ALA A 220 10.44 29.56 4.29
N SER A 221 11.45 29.29 3.46
CA SER A 221 11.59 29.96 2.15
C SER A 221 10.40 29.67 1.24
N ALA A 222 10.07 28.40 1.04
CA ALA A 222 8.96 27.98 0.20
C ALA A 222 7.61 28.50 0.75
N LEU A 223 7.42 28.44 2.07
CA LEU A 223 6.20 28.92 2.72
C LEU A 223 6.05 30.45 2.64
N THR A 224 7.16 31.19 2.65
CA THR A 224 7.15 32.64 2.45
C THR A 224 6.78 32.99 1.00
N GLU A 225 7.31 32.26 0.02
CA GLU A 225 6.93 32.42 -1.39
C GLU A 225 5.45 32.08 -1.62
N ILE A 226 4.97 30.97 -1.04
CA ILE A 226 3.56 30.57 -1.06
C ILE A 226 2.68 31.68 -0.48
N LYS A 227 3.05 32.23 0.68
CA LYS A 227 2.32 33.34 1.29
C LYS A 227 2.30 34.57 0.37
N GLY A 228 3.43 34.92 -0.25
CA GLY A 228 3.54 36.04 -1.20
C GLY A 228 2.71 35.85 -2.46
N ALA A 229 2.50 34.60 -2.90
CA ALA A 229 1.65 34.26 -4.04
C ALA A 229 0.14 34.39 -3.75
N ASN A 230 -0.25 34.56 -2.48
CA ASN A 230 -1.63 34.71 -2.02
C ASN A 230 -2.60 33.65 -2.61
N PRO A 231 -2.38 32.35 -2.33
CA PRO A 231 -3.23 31.27 -2.81
C PRO A 231 -4.54 31.17 -2.01
N ASP A 232 -5.59 30.69 -2.67
CA ASP A 232 -6.84 30.28 -2.00
C ASP A 232 -6.77 28.83 -1.51
N TRP A 233 -5.88 28.03 -2.11
CA TRP A 233 -5.68 26.61 -1.81
C TRP A 233 -4.20 26.27 -1.76
N ILE A 234 -3.75 25.71 -0.64
CA ILE A 234 -2.41 25.13 -0.50
C ILE A 234 -2.51 23.61 -0.54
N VAL A 235 -1.73 22.98 -1.41
CA VAL A 235 -1.57 21.53 -1.51
C VAL A 235 -0.14 21.16 -1.12
N ALA A 236 0.02 20.29 -0.13
CA ALA A 236 1.30 19.73 0.26
C ALA A 236 1.31 18.20 0.05
N THR A 237 2.37 17.68 -0.55
CA THR A 237 2.53 16.23 -0.77
C THR A 237 3.84 15.73 -0.18
N GLY A 238 3.76 14.65 0.59
CA GLY A 238 4.90 14.04 1.26
C GLY A 238 4.47 12.97 2.25
N TYR A 239 5.26 12.80 3.30
CA TYR A 239 5.09 11.76 4.32
C TYR A 239 4.91 12.37 5.71
N ILE A 240 4.64 11.54 6.73
CA ILE A 240 4.15 12.02 8.02
C ILE A 240 5.02 13.12 8.65
N ASN A 241 6.34 12.94 8.65
CA ASN A 241 7.29 13.89 9.21
C ASN A 241 7.28 15.23 8.45
N ASP A 242 7.23 15.17 7.12
CA ASP A 242 7.19 16.35 6.26
C ASP A 242 5.90 17.15 6.49
N MET A 243 4.76 16.45 6.53
CA MET A 243 3.45 17.07 6.66
C MET A 243 3.25 17.72 8.03
N ILE A 244 3.71 17.09 9.12
CA ILE A 244 3.66 17.70 10.46
C ILE A 244 4.49 18.99 10.48
N LEU A 245 5.71 18.94 9.94
CA LEU A 245 6.62 20.09 9.92
C LEU A 245 6.08 21.24 9.07
N ILE A 246 5.66 20.95 7.83
CA ILE A 246 5.04 21.93 6.93
C ILE A 246 3.82 22.57 7.60
N ARG A 247 2.94 21.78 8.23
CA ARG A 247 1.72 22.32 8.83
C ARG A 247 2.00 23.27 9.99
N LYS A 248 3.00 22.95 10.83
CA LYS A 248 3.45 23.81 11.94
C LYS A 248 4.07 25.10 11.43
N GLN A 249 5.00 25.00 10.47
CA GLN A 249 5.66 26.18 9.90
C GLN A 249 4.70 27.08 9.11
N MET A 250 3.66 26.51 8.47
CA MET A 250 2.58 27.30 7.86
C MET A 250 1.89 28.19 8.90
N ALA A 251 1.63 27.65 10.10
CA ALA A 251 1.03 28.42 11.19
C ALA A 251 1.97 29.51 11.69
N ASP A 252 3.25 29.17 11.95
CA ASP A 252 4.26 30.11 12.44
C ASP A 252 4.49 31.30 11.49
N LEU A 253 4.49 31.04 10.18
CA LEU A 253 4.74 32.05 9.14
C LEU A 253 3.46 32.76 8.67
N GLY A 254 2.29 32.28 9.10
CA GLY A 254 0.99 32.78 8.64
C GLY A 254 0.75 32.54 7.14
N ALA A 255 1.22 31.40 6.61
CA ALA A 255 0.88 30.94 5.26
C ALA A 255 -0.51 30.29 5.29
N LYS A 256 -1.53 31.08 4.95
CA LYS A 256 -2.96 30.71 5.06
C LYS A 256 -3.61 30.55 3.69
N ALA A 257 -4.64 29.72 3.64
CA ALA A 257 -5.50 29.50 2.49
C ALA A 257 -6.92 29.13 2.96
N GLN A 258 -7.93 29.30 2.09
CA GLN A 258 -9.29 28.86 2.37
C GLN A 258 -9.39 27.33 2.41
N VAL A 259 -8.56 26.64 1.63
CA VAL A 259 -8.44 25.19 1.62
C VAL A 259 -6.98 24.81 1.83
N VAL A 260 -6.74 23.85 2.72
CA VAL A 260 -5.44 23.18 2.83
C VAL A 260 -5.65 21.70 2.60
N THR A 261 -4.87 21.15 1.66
CA THR A 261 -4.83 19.72 1.38
C THR A 261 -3.45 19.20 1.67
N MET A 262 -3.35 18.15 2.47
CA MET A 262 -2.09 17.48 2.78
C MET A 262 -2.28 15.99 2.54
N ILE A 263 -1.42 15.36 1.73
CA ILE A 263 -1.65 13.95 1.36
C ILE A 263 -0.89 12.99 2.28
N ASN A 264 -1.43 11.78 2.44
CA ASN A 264 -1.02 10.71 3.35
C ASN A 264 -1.25 11.04 4.82
N ALA A 265 -0.51 12.01 5.36
CA ALA A 265 -0.39 12.22 6.79
C ALA A 265 -1.72 12.47 7.52
N PRO A 266 -2.70 13.24 6.99
CA PRO A 266 -3.96 13.43 7.69
C PRO A 266 -4.78 12.15 7.89
N ALA A 267 -4.47 11.05 7.19
CA ALA A 267 -5.13 9.77 7.44
C ALA A 267 -4.60 9.07 8.70
N TYR A 268 -3.48 9.56 9.25
CA TYR A 268 -2.80 8.98 10.39
C TYR A 268 -3.19 9.73 11.66
N GLN A 269 -3.56 9.01 12.71
CA GLN A 269 -3.89 9.61 14.01
C GLN A 269 -2.72 10.43 14.57
N GLU A 270 -1.49 9.99 14.28
CA GLU A 270 -0.26 10.66 14.70
C GLU A 270 -0.13 12.09 14.13
N PHE A 271 -0.67 12.36 12.93
CA PHE A 271 -0.70 13.71 12.38
C PHE A 271 -1.63 14.61 13.19
N ILE A 272 -2.83 14.11 13.50
CA ILE A 272 -3.84 14.84 14.26
C ILE A 272 -3.30 15.15 15.66
N ASP A 273 -2.70 14.16 16.33
CA ASP A 273 -2.13 14.33 17.66
C ASP A 273 -0.95 15.31 17.67
N ALA A 274 -0.07 15.24 16.66
CA ALA A 274 1.13 16.08 16.59
C ALA A 274 0.85 17.54 16.19
N THR A 275 -0.27 17.80 15.49
CA THR A 275 -0.65 19.13 14.99
C THR A 275 -1.80 19.75 15.78
N GLY A 276 -2.56 18.97 16.55
CA GLY A 276 -3.62 19.45 17.43
C GLY A 276 -4.65 20.29 16.66
N PRO A 277 -5.00 21.50 17.12
CA PRO A 277 -5.94 22.38 16.43
C PRO A 277 -5.58 22.71 14.98
N LEU A 278 -4.29 22.63 14.61
CA LEU A 278 -3.85 22.88 13.24
C LEU A 278 -4.32 21.79 12.26
N ALA A 279 -4.68 20.60 12.75
CA ALA A 279 -5.22 19.53 11.93
C ALA A 279 -6.60 19.89 11.36
N GLU A 280 -7.38 20.70 12.06
CA GLU A 280 -8.77 21.01 11.70
C GLU A 280 -8.89 21.59 10.30
N ASN A 281 -9.90 21.10 9.57
CA ASN A 281 -10.23 21.46 8.20
C ASN A 281 -9.16 21.12 7.15
N VAL A 282 -8.07 20.43 7.52
CA VAL A 282 -7.14 19.84 6.53
C VAL A 282 -7.86 18.74 5.77
N THR A 283 -7.90 18.87 4.46
CA THR A 283 -8.45 17.87 3.54
C THR A 283 -7.37 16.91 3.06
N SER A 284 -7.78 15.69 2.69
CA SER A 284 -6.91 14.70 2.09
C SER A 284 -7.75 13.66 1.36
N ALA A 285 -7.09 12.74 0.66
CA ALA A 285 -7.71 11.55 0.11
C ALA A 285 -6.93 10.31 0.56
N THR A 286 -7.61 9.19 0.57
CA THR A 286 -7.09 7.91 1.05
C THR A 286 -7.57 6.79 0.15
N TRP A 287 -6.74 5.79 -0.12
CA TRP A 287 -7.16 4.62 -0.91
C TRP A 287 -8.07 3.66 -0.14
N TRP A 288 -8.23 3.86 1.17
CA TRP A 288 -9.13 3.08 2.01
C TRP A 288 -9.49 3.86 3.27
N HIS A 289 -10.69 3.64 3.79
CA HIS A 289 -11.14 4.25 5.03
C HIS A 289 -11.93 3.23 5.87
N PRO A 290 -11.84 3.23 7.21
CA PRO A 290 -12.63 2.33 8.06
C PRO A 290 -14.15 2.60 8.04
N ALA A 291 -14.59 3.64 7.33
CA ALA A 291 -16.01 3.93 7.09
C ALA A 291 -16.55 3.26 5.82
N GLU A 292 -15.69 2.53 5.10
CA GLU A 292 -16.13 1.66 4.01
C GLU A 292 -16.93 0.47 4.56
N HIS A 293 -17.83 -0.07 3.75
CA HIS A 293 -18.72 -1.17 4.14
C HIS A 293 -18.58 -2.38 3.21
N TYR A 294 -17.35 -2.69 2.77
CA TYR A 294 -17.10 -3.82 1.87
C TYR A 294 -17.34 -5.14 2.60
N GLN A 295 -18.03 -6.05 1.90
CA GLN A 295 -18.23 -7.44 2.31
C GLN A 295 -17.46 -8.33 1.35
N SER A 296 -16.80 -9.37 1.87
CA SER A 296 -15.99 -10.28 1.08
C SER A 296 -16.05 -11.70 1.65
N LYS A 297 -15.49 -12.65 0.91
CA LYS A 297 -15.25 -14.03 1.38
C LYS A 297 -13.78 -14.26 1.72
N ASP A 298 -13.01 -13.18 1.86
CA ASP A 298 -11.60 -13.28 2.20
C ASP A 298 -11.39 -13.63 3.68
N ALA A 299 -10.12 -13.63 4.10
CA ALA A 299 -9.71 -13.97 5.46
C ALA A 299 -10.33 -13.07 6.56
N PHE A 300 -10.75 -11.85 6.22
CA PHE A 300 -11.38 -10.88 7.13
C PHE A 300 -12.89 -10.81 6.97
N GLY A 301 -13.43 -11.07 5.78
CA GLY A 301 -14.87 -11.14 5.49
C GLY A 301 -15.59 -9.79 5.39
N SER A 302 -15.12 -8.74 6.08
CA SER A 302 -15.62 -7.37 5.88
C SER A 302 -14.64 -6.30 6.35
N THR A 303 -14.87 -5.05 5.92
CA THR A 303 -14.13 -3.87 6.41
C THR A 303 -14.22 -3.73 7.94
N GLU A 304 -15.40 -3.93 8.50
CA GLU A 304 -15.66 -3.79 9.94
C GLU A 304 -14.90 -4.85 10.72
N HIS A 305 -14.98 -6.11 10.32
CA HIS A 305 -14.28 -7.20 11.02
C HIS A 305 -12.76 -7.06 10.90
N TYR A 306 -12.24 -6.61 9.76
CA TYR A 306 -10.83 -6.22 9.64
C TYR A 306 -10.45 -5.14 10.66
N THR A 307 -11.25 -4.08 10.75
CA THR A 307 -11.04 -2.94 11.65
C THR A 307 -11.04 -3.39 13.12
N GLU A 308 -11.98 -4.25 13.51
CA GLU A 308 -12.06 -4.82 14.85
C GLU A 308 -10.83 -5.68 15.19
N LEU A 309 -10.41 -6.58 14.30
CA LEU A 309 -9.24 -7.43 14.50
C LEU A 309 -7.96 -6.60 14.62
N PHE A 310 -7.82 -5.57 13.77
CA PHE A 310 -6.69 -4.66 13.82
C PHE A 310 -6.65 -3.90 15.15
N GLN A 311 -7.78 -3.31 15.57
CA GLN A 311 -7.89 -2.59 16.82
C GLN A 311 -7.62 -3.48 18.04
N ASN A 312 -8.10 -4.73 18.00
CA ASN A 312 -7.84 -5.70 19.06
C ASN A 312 -6.35 -6.04 19.18
N LYS A 313 -5.63 -6.16 18.07
CA LYS A 313 -4.20 -6.51 18.06
C LYS A 313 -3.30 -5.32 18.38
N PHE A 314 -3.51 -4.18 17.71
CA PHE A 314 -2.59 -3.03 17.74
C PHE A 314 -3.08 -1.84 18.56
N LYS A 315 -4.27 -1.94 19.16
CA LYS A 315 -4.85 -0.91 20.06
C LYS A 315 -5.00 0.47 19.41
N SER A 316 -5.09 0.50 18.09
CA SER A 316 -5.30 1.69 17.25
C SER A 316 -6.23 1.32 16.10
N LEU A 317 -6.92 2.30 15.52
CA LEU A 317 -7.67 2.08 14.30
C LEU A 317 -6.68 1.95 13.12
N PRO A 318 -6.92 1.05 12.16
CA PRO A 318 -6.10 0.97 10.97
C PRO A 318 -6.30 2.20 10.08
N ASP A 319 -5.23 2.63 9.44
CA ASP A 319 -5.27 3.51 8.28
C ASP A 319 -5.05 2.73 6.97
N PHE A 320 -5.07 3.43 5.84
CA PHE A 320 -4.93 2.81 4.52
C PHE A 320 -3.58 2.10 4.31
N THR A 321 -2.51 2.48 5.03
CA THR A 321 -1.19 1.83 4.95
C THR A 321 -1.22 0.47 5.66
N ASN A 322 -1.91 0.38 6.80
CA ASN A 322 -2.17 -0.91 7.45
C ASN A 322 -3.06 -1.81 6.58
N ALA A 323 -4.15 -1.23 6.07
CA ALA A 323 -5.15 -1.94 5.29
C ALA A 323 -4.55 -2.49 4.00
N THR A 324 -3.78 -1.70 3.25
CA THR A 324 -3.15 -2.17 2.00
C THR A 324 -2.12 -3.28 2.23
N GLY A 325 -1.42 -3.26 3.37
CA GLY A 325 -0.52 -4.36 3.75
C GLY A 325 -1.29 -5.67 3.90
N SER A 326 -2.40 -5.63 4.62
CA SER A 326 -3.27 -6.80 4.83
C SER A 326 -3.94 -7.24 3.51
N ALA A 327 -4.38 -6.28 2.70
CA ALA A 327 -5.00 -6.52 1.39
C ALA A 327 -4.04 -7.19 0.40
N SER A 328 -2.75 -6.84 0.43
CA SER A 328 -1.73 -7.46 -0.41
C SER A 328 -1.61 -8.96 -0.15
N GLY A 329 -1.65 -9.35 1.12
CA GLY A 329 -1.68 -10.74 1.53
C GLY A 329 -2.97 -11.44 1.13
N VAL A 330 -4.12 -10.81 1.33
CA VAL A 330 -5.44 -11.33 0.93
C VAL A 330 -5.50 -11.62 -0.56
N VAL A 331 -5.10 -10.66 -1.40
CA VAL A 331 -5.13 -10.83 -2.86
C VAL A 331 -4.19 -11.95 -3.30
N LEU A 332 -2.98 -12.00 -2.74
CA LEU A 332 -2.04 -13.08 -3.04
C LEU A 332 -2.59 -14.44 -2.63
N GLN A 333 -3.19 -14.54 -1.44
CA GLN A 333 -3.86 -15.76 -0.97
C GLN A 333 -4.97 -16.18 -1.94
N MET A 334 -5.89 -15.28 -2.28
CA MET A 334 -6.98 -15.59 -3.21
C MET A 334 -6.46 -16.03 -4.58
N ALA A 335 -5.39 -15.42 -5.08
CA ALA A 335 -4.78 -15.81 -6.34
C ALA A 335 -4.13 -17.20 -6.29
N ILE A 336 -3.44 -17.55 -5.20
CA ILE A 336 -2.87 -18.88 -4.98
C ILE A 336 -3.98 -19.93 -4.89
N GLU A 337 -5.05 -19.64 -4.16
CA GLU A 337 -6.20 -20.53 -4.00
C GLU A 337 -6.92 -20.73 -5.35
N LYS A 338 -7.13 -19.66 -6.12
CA LYS A 338 -7.70 -19.71 -7.48
C LYS A 338 -6.82 -20.49 -8.46
N ALA A 339 -5.50 -20.36 -8.36
CA ALA A 339 -4.55 -21.12 -9.17
C ALA A 339 -4.44 -22.60 -8.74
N GLY A 340 -4.84 -22.91 -7.50
CA GLY A 340 -4.64 -24.23 -6.88
C GLY A 340 -3.16 -24.63 -6.81
N SER A 341 -2.24 -23.66 -6.82
CA SER A 341 -0.80 -23.90 -7.00
C SER A 341 0.03 -22.71 -6.52
N THR A 342 1.27 -22.96 -6.10
CA THR A 342 2.28 -21.91 -5.89
C THR A 342 3.19 -21.72 -7.11
N ASP A 343 2.86 -22.33 -8.25
CA ASP A 343 3.54 -22.05 -9.51
C ASP A 343 3.39 -20.57 -9.87
N ARG A 344 4.52 -19.88 -10.03
CA ARG A 344 4.57 -18.42 -10.22
C ARG A 344 3.79 -17.96 -11.45
N ALA A 345 3.86 -18.71 -12.56
CA ALA A 345 3.16 -18.35 -13.78
C ALA A 345 1.64 -18.48 -13.61
N LYS A 346 1.17 -19.56 -12.98
CA LYS A 346 -0.26 -19.75 -12.70
C LYS A 346 -0.81 -18.71 -11.73
N VAL A 347 -0.06 -18.37 -10.67
CA VAL A 347 -0.49 -17.32 -9.72
C VAL A 347 -0.53 -15.95 -10.39
N ARG A 348 0.48 -15.62 -11.21
CA ARG A 348 0.46 -14.40 -12.03
C ARG A 348 -0.75 -14.34 -12.96
N GLU A 349 -1.11 -15.44 -13.60
CA GLU A 349 -2.31 -15.52 -14.43
C GLU A 349 -3.60 -15.32 -13.62
N ALA A 350 -3.68 -15.91 -12.43
CA ALA A 350 -4.81 -15.71 -11.52
C ALA A 350 -4.93 -14.24 -11.08
N LEU A 351 -3.80 -13.58 -10.76
CA LEU A 351 -3.72 -12.14 -10.45
C LEU A 351 -4.19 -11.30 -11.65
N ALA A 352 -3.64 -11.55 -12.84
CA ALA A 352 -4.00 -10.81 -14.05
C ALA A 352 -5.47 -11.01 -14.47
N ALA A 353 -6.06 -12.17 -14.17
CA ALA A 353 -7.48 -12.41 -14.42
C ALA A 353 -8.42 -11.59 -13.50
N GLY A 354 -7.90 -11.04 -12.40
CA GLY A 354 -8.65 -10.17 -11.50
C GLY A 354 -9.85 -10.83 -10.80
N GLY A 355 -10.77 -9.98 -10.33
CA GLY A 355 -12.00 -10.39 -9.64
C GLY A 355 -11.77 -10.74 -8.17
N PHE A 356 -11.08 -9.87 -7.43
CA PHE A 356 -10.84 -10.05 -6.00
C PHE A 356 -11.73 -9.10 -5.20
N ASP A 357 -12.85 -9.61 -4.68
CA ASP A 357 -13.66 -8.87 -3.72
C ASP A 357 -13.03 -9.03 -2.33
N THR A 358 -12.57 -7.92 -1.74
CA THR A 358 -11.84 -7.93 -0.46
C THR A 358 -12.41 -6.93 0.55
N PHE A 359 -12.03 -7.05 1.82
CA PHE A 359 -12.32 -6.07 2.88
C PHE A 359 -11.77 -4.68 2.56
N PHE A 360 -10.74 -4.59 1.70
CA PHE A 360 -10.15 -3.34 1.25
C PHE A 360 -10.97 -2.70 0.12
N GLY A 361 -11.83 -3.48 -0.53
CA GLY A 361 -12.55 -3.12 -1.74
C GLY A 361 -12.30 -4.12 -2.86
N PRO A 362 -13.05 -4.00 -3.98
CA PRO A 362 -12.79 -4.81 -5.16
C PRO A 362 -11.42 -4.46 -5.75
N LEU A 363 -10.64 -5.48 -6.09
CA LEU A 363 -9.32 -5.35 -6.71
C LEU A 363 -9.31 -6.06 -8.08
N SER A 364 -9.09 -5.26 -9.12
CA SER A 364 -8.84 -5.69 -10.49
C SER A 364 -7.80 -4.79 -11.13
N PHE A 365 -6.93 -5.41 -11.94
CA PHE A 365 -5.74 -4.78 -12.46
C PHE A 365 -5.87 -4.52 -13.95
N ASN A 366 -5.35 -3.40 -14.42
CA ASN A 366 -5.17 -3.17 -15.85
C ASN A 366 -4.05 -4.08 -16.41
N ALA A 367 -3.83 -4.01 -17.73
CA ALA A 367 -2.81 -4.83 -18.39
C ALA A 367 -1.37 -4.60 -17.88
N ALA A 368 -1.11 -3.44 -17.26
CA ALA A 368 0.17 -3.09 -16.66
C ALA A 368 0.27 -3.51 -15.17
N GLY A 369 -0.82 -4.04 -14.59
CA GLY A 369 -0.87 -4.50 -13.21
C GLY A 369 -1.36 -3.47 -12.20
N GLN A 370 -1.77 -2.27 -12.60
CA GLN A 370 -2.24 -1.23 -11.67
C GLN A 370 -3.74 -1.40 -11.36
N ALA A 371 -4.16 -1.19 -10.11
CA ALA A 371 -5.57 -1.28 -9.74
C ALA A 371 -6.42 -0.21 -10.43
N THR A 372 -7.66 -0.58 -10.77
CA THR A 372 -8.63 0.29 -11.47
C THR A 372 -10.04 0.22 -10.90
N SER A 373 -10.23 -0.53 -9.82
CA SER A 373 -11.52 -1.13 -9.47
C SER A 373 -12.29 -0.41 -8.36
N TYR A 374 -11.75 0.65 -7.77
CA TYR A 374 -12.41 1.38 -6.68
C TYR A 374 -12.13 2.88 -6.74
N VAL A 375 -12.94 3.66 -6.03
CA VAL A 375 -12.82 5.13 -5.95
C VAL A 375 -12.30 5.49 -4.57
N PRO A 376 -11.10 6.10 -4.46
CA PRO A 376 -10.56 6.54 -3.17
C PRO A 376 -11.46 7.57 -2.47
N PRO A 377 -11.75 7.40 -1.17
CA PRO A 377 -12.43 8.42 -0.39
C PRO A 377 -11.64 9.73 -0.26
N VAL A 378 -12.35 10.85 -0.28
CA VAL A 378 -11.85 12.15 0.16
C VAL A 378 -12.41 12.43 1.55
N PHE A 379 -11.57 12.89 2.45
CA PHE A 379 -11.95 13.22 3.82
C PHE A 379 -11.39 14.58 4.25
N GLN A 380 -11.94 15.09 5.34
CA GLN A 380 -11.46 16.28 6.01
C GLN A 380 -11.34 16.00 7.51
N ILE A 381 -10.31 16.53 8.15
CA ILE A 381 -10.25 16.50 9.61
C ILE A 381 -11.31 17.45 10.17
N GLN A 382 -12.27 16.91 10.92
CA GLN A 382 -13.31 17.66 11.59
C GLN A 382 -13.48 17.14 13.00
N ARG A 383 -13.33 18.03 14.00
CA ARG A 383 -13.42 17.67 15.43
C ARG A 383 -12.45 16.54 15.80
N GLY A 384 -11.21 16.65 15.31
CA GLY A 384 -10.11 15.72 15.57
C GLY A 384 -10.25 14.36 14.89
N LYS A 385 -11.09 14.23 13.85
CA LYS A 385 -11.34 12.96 13.17
C LYS A 385 -11.33 13.12 11.66
N ALA A 386 -10.82 12.12 10.94
CA ALA A 386 -10.99 11.99 9.49
C ALA A 386 -12.46 11.72 9.16
N VAL A 387 -13.19 12.74 8.70
CA VAL A 387 -14.58 12.66 8.30
C VAL A 387 -14.65 12.59 6.78
N VAL A 388 -15.20 11.50 6.26
CA VAL A 388 -15.36 11.30 4.80
C VAL A 388 -16.35 12.33 4.25
N ILE A 389 -15.93 13.05 3.22
CA ILE A 389 -16.75 14.05 2.51
C ILE A 389 -17.14 13.60 1.09
N TYR A 390 -16.50 12.53 0.58
CA TYR A 390 -16.80 11.87 -0.68
C TYR A 390 -16.21 10.44 -0.67
N PRO A 391 -16.84 9.43 -1.30
CA PRO A 391 -18.09 9.49 -2.06
C PRO A 391 -19.34 9.62 -1.19
N ASP A 392 -20.47 10.03 -1.79
CA ASP A 392 -21.75 10.22 -1.08
C ASP A 392 -22.21 8.95 -0.34
N ALA A 393 -21.87 7.76 -0.86
CA ALA A 393 -22.26 6.48 -0.28
C ALA A 393 -21.75 6.25 1.16
N ILE A 394 -20.60 6.84 1.52
CA ILE A 394 -19.98 6.73 2.85
C ILE A 394 -19.70 8.09 3.48
N LYS A 395 -20.35 9.14 2.95
CA LYS A 395 -20.16 10.52 3.39
C LYS A 395 -20.71 10.73 4.79
N ALA A 396 -19.89 11.33 5.65
CA ALA A 396 -20.20 11.61 7.05
C ALA A 396 -20.14 13.12 7.40
N GLY A 397 -19.76 13.97 6.44
CA GLY A 397 -19.73 15.43 6.62
C GLY A 397 -19.59 16.19 5.30
N ASP A 398 -19.72 17.51 5.37
CA ASP A 398 -19.49 18.42 4.25
C ASP A 398 -18.15 19.12 4.37
N LEU A 399 -17.58 19.57 3.25
CA LEU A 399 -16.37 20.39 3.24
C LEU A 399 -16.59 21.68 4.05
N GLN A 400 -15.71 21.92 5.03
CA GLN A 400 -15.62 23.17 5.78
C GLN A 400 -14.45 24.00 5.26
N LEU A 401 -14.66 25.31 5.08
CA LEU A 401 -13.63 26.23 4.59
C LEU A 401 -12.92 26.94 5.74
N GLY A 402 -11.65 27.27 5.50
CA GLY A 402 -10.77 27.94 6.44
C GLY A 402 -10.08 26.96 7.37
N VAL A 403 -8.77 27.12 7.55
CA VAL A 403 -7.97 26.41 8.56
C VAL A 403 -7.51 27.38 9.65
N GLN A 404 -7.29 26.88 10.86
CA GLN A 404 -6.78 27.69 11.98
C GLN A 404 -5.33 28.13 11.78
#